data_AF-A0A1Q7WC20-F1
#
_entry.id   AF-A0A1Q7WC20-F1
#
_cell.length_a   1.000
_cell.length_b   1.000
_cell.length_c   1.000
_cell.angle_alpha   90.00
_cell.angle_beta   90.00
_cell.angle_gamma   90.00
#
_symmetry.space_group_name_H-M   'P 1'
#
loop_
_entity.id
_entity.type
_entity.pdbx_description
1 polymer ?
#
loop_
_entity_poly.entity_id
_entity_poly.type
_entity_poly.pdbx_seq_one_letter_code
_entity_poly.pdbx_strand_id
1 'polypeptide(L)'
;MASRATLPIFLGNLFFLQSLFSPSFGSNNPLWSLSYEFWYYMLFPVLLFVVSSRLGLQRRLLYAVVGLALFGLIGPTVGFYFLIWLAGAAVGLGPRSTHLRFPRTALLWSALSALLFVLALAFSRARLVKPEMLVDFVVAAGFTLWLYVLVHLPEGRLSRVYSKVARSLAGFSYTLYLTHFPLVLLLRGWLNGETWWQPGARHLLYGLLLSTVVAAYAYLVARLTEANPDAIRRRISLFFSPRQREVAA
;
A
#
# COMPACT_ATOMS: atom_id res chain seq x y z
N MET A 1 2.91 -13.59 23.37
CA MET A 1 2.82 -12.17 22.96
C MET A 1 3.96 -11.32 23.52
N ALA A 2 4.40 -11.51 24.77
CA ALA A 2 5.52 -10.76 25.37
C ALA A 2 6.86 -10.83 24.58
N SER A 3 7.10 -11.89 23.82
CA SER A 3 8.33 -12.09 23.03
C SER A 3 8.49 -11.13 21.85
N ARG A 4 7.44 -10.40 21.43
CA ARG A 4 7.48 -9.44 20.31
C ARG A 4 7.45 -7.97 20.75
N ALA A 5 7.60 -7.70 22.04
CA ALA A 5 7.56 -6.37 22.63
C ALA A 5 8.91 -5.98 23.24
N THR A 6 10.02 -6.34 22.58
CA THR A 6 11.37 -6.01 23.03
C THR A 6 11.89 -4.74 22.33
N LEU A 7 12.82 -4.03 22.97
CA LEU A 7 13.42 -2.82 22.41
C LEU A 7 14.05 -3.03 21.02
N PRO A 8 14.80 -4.13 20.75
CA PRO A 8 15.33 -4.38 19.40
C PRO A 8 14.25 -4.51 18.33
N ILE A 9 13.13 -5.18 18.65
CA ILE A 9 12.01 -5.34 17.70
C ILE A 9 11.32 -3.99 17.47
N PHE A 10 11.14 -3.19 18.53
CA PHE A 10 10.60 -1.83 18.41
C PHE A 10 11.46 -0.97 17.47
N LEU A 11 12.78 -0.95 17.68
CA LEU A 11 13.71 -0.19 16.83
C LEU A 11 13.70 -0.71 15.39
N GLY A 12 13.66 -2.03 15.19
CA GLY A 12 13.51 -2.62 13.85
C GLY A 12 12.27 -2.10 13.13
N ASN A 13 11.12 -2.07 13.80
CA ASN A 13 9.87 -1.58 13.22
C ASN A 13 9.88 -0.06 13.01
N LEU A 14 10.54 0.71 13.90
CA LEU A 14 10.72 2.15 13.76
C LEU A 14 11.48 2.52 12.48
N PHE A 15 12.45 1.68 12.08
CA PHE A 15 13.22 1.83 10.84
C PHE A 15 12.68 0.99 9.67
N PHE A 16 11.43 0.52 9.74
CA PHE A 16 10.78 -0.26 8.68
C PHE A 16 11.52 -1.55 8.31
N LEU A 17 12.11 -2.26 9.29
CA LEU A 17 12.85 -3.51 9.12
C LEU A 17 12.03 -4.75 9.49
N GLN A 18 10.74 -4.60 9.78
CA GLN A 18 9.86 -5.74 10.03
C GLN A 18 9.68 -6.57 8.75
N SER A 19 9.58 -7.89 8.91
CA SER A 19 9.59 -8.91 7.84
C SER A 19 10.90 -9.06 7.07
N LEU A 20 11.83 -8.09 7.16
CA LEU A 20 13.18 -8.21 6.63
C LEU A 20 14.14 -8.84 7.65
N PHE A 21 14.25 -8.22 8.82
CA PHE A 21 15.20 -8.63 9.88
C PHE A 21 14.55 -8.80 11.25
N SER A 22 13.30 -8.38 11.41
CA SER A 22 12.57 -8.45 12.68
C SER A 22 11.10 -8.83 12.45
N PRO A 23 10.43 -9.44 13.43
CA PRO A 23 8.98 -9.60 13.35
C PRO A 23 8.28 -8.24 13.51
N SER A 24 7.00 -8.16 13.16
CA SER A 24 6.17 -6.99 13.49
C SER A 24 6.11 -6.80 15.01
N PHE A 25 6.31 -5.55 15.46
CA PHE A 25 6.26 -5.20 16.88
C PHE A 25 4.86 -5.43 17.45
N GLY A 26 4.80 -6.11 18.59
CA GLY A 26 3.53 -6.51 19.20
C GLY A 26 2.77 -7.53 18.36
N SER A 27 1.50 -7.25 18.09
CA SER A 27 0.60 -8.18 17.39
C SER A 27 0.17 -7.72 15.99
N ASN A 28 0.58 -6.52 15.55
CA ASN A 28 0.10 -5.93 14.30
C ASN A 28 0.82 -6.49 13.06
N ASN A 29 0.68 -7.80 12.82
CA ASN A 29 1.28 -8.49 11.68
C ASN A 29 0.95 -7.86 10.32
N PRO A 30 -0.25 -7.28 10.08
CA PRO A 30 -0.55 -6.64 8.80
C PRO A 30 0.44 -5.55 8.37
N LEU A 31 1.21 -4.95 9.28
CA LEU A 31 2.23 -3.94 8.99
C LEU A 31 3.44 -4.46 8.18
N TRP A 32 3.46 -5.74 7.82
CA TRP A 32 4.53 -6.33 7.01
C TRP A 32 4.73 -5.59 5.68
N SER A 33 3.65 -5.28 4.96
CA SER A 33 3.74 -4.68 3.63
C SER A 33 4.22 -3.23 3.66
N LEU A 34 4.02 -2.54 4.79
CA LEU A 34 4.50 -1.17 5.00
C LEU A 34 6.04 -1.09 4.96
N SER A 35 6.74 -2.12 5.46
CA SER A 35 8.21 -2.19 5.35
C SER A 35 8.63 -2.20 3.88
N TYR A 36 7.99 -3.03 3.06
CA TYR A 36 8.37 -3.20 1.67
C TYR A 36 8.12 -1.92 0.88
N GLU A 37 6.96 -1.30 1.11
CA GLU A 37 6.61 -0.02 0.48
C GLU A 37 7.63 1.09 0.80
N PHE A 38 8.06 1.21 2.07
CA PHE A 38 9.09 2.17 2.47
C PHE A 38 10.39 1.99 1.67
N TRP A 39 10.90 0.75 1.59
CA TRP A 39 12.14 0.49 0.88
C TRP A 39 11.99 0.60 -0.64
N TYR A 40 10.82 0.33 -1.20
CA TYR A 40 10.54 0.59 -2.62
C TYR A 40 10.55 2.08 -2.95
N TYR A 41 10.03 2.93 -2.06
CA TYR A 41 10.14 4.39 -2.22
C TYR A 41 11.58 4.91 -2.10
N MET A 42 12.46 4.21 -1.37
CA MET A 42 13.89 4.54 -1.34
C MET A 42 14.62 4.05 -2.60
N LEU A 43 14.31 2.83 -3.04
CA LEU A 43 14.97 2.19 -4.19
C LEU A 43 14.58 2.86 -5.52
N PHE A 44 13.31 3.21 -5.71
CA PHE A 44 12.79 3.78 -6.96
C PHE A 44 13.54 5.03 -7.44
N PRO A 45 13.66 6.12 -6.67
CA PRO A 45 14.39 7.32 -7.11
C PRO A 45 15.88 7.06 -7.33
N VAL A 46 16.50 6.16 -6.54
CA VAL A 46 17.89 5.75 -6.74
C VAL A 46 18.07 5.14 -8.13
N LEU A 47 17.18 4.23 -8.53
CA LEU A 47 17.21 3.62 -9.87
C LEU A 47 16.94 4.65 -10.98
N LEU A 48 16.04 5.61 -10.76
CA LEU A 48 15.85 6.72 -11.71
C LEU A 48 17.13 7.53 -11.91
N PHE A 49 17.89 7.78 -10.84
CA PHE A 49 19.19 8.46 -10.95
C PHE A 49 20.27 7.62 -11.63
N VAL A 50 20.25 6.30 -11.49
CA VAL A 50 21.16 5.41 -12.24
C VAL A 50 20.96 5.55 -13.76
N VAL A 51 19.72 5.70 -14.22
CA VAL A 51 19.39 5.81 -15.66
C VAL A 51 19.31 7.25 -16.16
N SER A 52 19.39 8.24 -15.27
CA SER A 52 19.27 9.66 -15.64
C SER A 52 20.46 10.13 -16.48
N SER A 53 20.18 10.61 -17.69
CA SER A 53 21.17 11.22 -18.58
C SER A 53 21.67 12.59 -18.09
N ARG A 54 21.01 13.18 -17.10
CA ARG A 54 21.40 14.47 -16.51
C ARG A 54 22.55 14.36 -15.52
N LEU A 55 22.93 13.14 -15.13
CA LEU A 55 24.00 12.88 -14.16
C LEU A 55 25.25 12.35 -14.85
N GLY A 56 26.42 12.84 -14.41
CA GLY A 56 27.70 12.30 -14.84
C GLY A 56 27.89 10.85 -14.39
N LEU A 57 28.74 10.10 -15.11
CA LEU A 57 28.97 8.67 -14.90
C LEU A 57 29.30 8.31 -13.43
N GLN A 58 30.17 9.08 -12.78
CA GLN A 58 30.54 8.84 -11.37
C GLN A 58 29.33 8.86 -10.43
N ARG A 59 28.41 9.81 -10.60
CA ARG A 59 27.18 9.89 -9.78
C ARG A 59 26.25 8.72 -10.07
N ARG A 60 26.12 8.34 -11.35
CA ARG A 60 25.32 7.17 -11.75
C ARG A 60 25.88 5.88 -11.14
N LEU A 61 27.20 5.71 -11.14
CA LEU A 61 27.87 4.58 -10.49
C LEU A 61 27.65 4.57 -8.97
N LEU A 62 27.76 5.73 -8.31
CA LEU A 62 27.44 5.86 -6.89
C LEU A 62 25.99 5.42 -6.60
N TYR A 63 25.01 5.90 -7.36
CA TYR A 63 23.62 5.46 -7.21
C TYR A 63 23.43 3.98 -7.54
N ALA A 64 24.20 3.41 -8.46
CA ALA A 64 24.14 1.99 -8.76
C ALA A 64 24.63 1.16 -7.56
N VAL A 65 25.74 1.58 -6.93
CA VAL A 65 26.23 0.96 -5.69
C VAL A 65 25.20 1.07 -4.57
N VAL A 66 24.59 2.25 -4.38
CA VAL A 66 23.53 2.44 -3.39
C VAL A 66 22.33 1.54 -3.70
N GLY A 67 21.90 1.47 -4.96
CA GLY A 67 20.79 0.63 -5.39
C GLY A 67 21.06 -0.87 -5.16
N LEU A 68 22.27 -1.34 -5.44
CA LEU A 68 22.70 -2.71 -5.14
C LEU A 68 22.73 -2.98 -3.63
N ALA A 69 23.20 -2.02 -2.83
CA ALA A 69 23.18 -2.14 -1.37
C ALA A 69 21.75 -2.23 -0.81
N LEU A 70 20.83 -1.39 -1.31
CA LEU A 70 19.41 -1.44 -0.94
C LEU A 70 18.75 -2.75 -1.38
N PHE A 71 19.04 -3.23 -2.59
CA PHE A 71 18.54 -4.51 -3.08
C PHE A 71 19.06 -5.68 -2.23
N GLY A 72 20.35 -5.65 -1.87
CA GLY A 72 20.95 -6.62 -0.96
C GLY A 72 20.32 -6.59 0.44
N LEU A 73 19.97 -5.40 0.93
CA LEU A 73 19.31 -5.21 2.23
C LEU A 73 17.91 -5.84 2.26
N ILE A 74 17.08 -5.58 1.25
CA ILE A 74 15.71 -6.13 1.22
C ILE A 74 15.66 -7.60 0.83
N GLY A 75 16.71 -8.10 0.19
CA GLY A 75 16.83 -9.49 -0.27
C GLY A 75 16.09 -9.76 -1.58
N PRO A 76 16.39 -10.89 -2.24
CA PRO A 76 15.92 -11.16 -3.60
C PRO A 76 14.39 -11.29 -3.71
N THR A 77 13.72 -11.93 -2.76
CA THR A 77 12.25 -12.12 -2.83
C THR A 77 11.51 -10.78 -2.80
N VAL A 78 11.83 -9.93 -1.81
CA VAL A 78 11.24 -8.59 -1.70
C VAL A 78 11.69 -7.71 -2.86
N GLY A 79 12.95 -7.84 -3.28
CA GLY A 79 13.49 -7.19 -4.46
C GLY A 79 12.76 -7.55 -5.75
N PHE A 80 12.32 -8.80 -5.95
CA PHE A 80 11.52 -9.18 -7.12
C PHE A 80 10.09 -8.65 -7.04
N TYR A 81 9.47 -8.62 -5.85
CA TYR A 81 8.17 -7.98 -5.68
C TYR A 81 8.17 -6.47 -5.96
N PHE A 82 9.34 -5.82 -6.00
CA PHE A 82 9.47 -4.46 -6.51
C PHE A 82 8.99 -4.34 -7.96
N LEU A 83 9.10 -5.40 -8.78
CA LEU A 83 8.57 -5.41 -10.15
C LEU A 83 7.03 -5.31 -10.18
N ILE A 84 6.34 -5.89 -9.20
CA ILE A 84 4.89 -5.74 -9.03
C ILE A 84 4.56 -4.28 -8.67
N TRP A 85 5.34 -3.69 -7.76
CA TRP A 85 5.20 -2.29 -7.38
C TRP A 85 5.43 -1.34 -8.59
N LEU A 86 6.47 -1.61 -9.39
CA LEU A 86 6.77 -0.88 -10.62
C LEU A 86 5.67 -1.01 -11.66
N ALA A 87 4.95 -2.13 -11.74
CA ALA A 87 3.82 -2.28 -12.64
C ALA A 87 2.71 -1.26 -12.32
N GLY A 88 2.42 -1.03 -11.04
CA GLY A 88 1.51 0.04 -10.60
C GLY A 88 2.03 1.44 -10.94
N ALA A 89 3.32 1.70 -10.71
CA ALA A 89 3.95 2.98 -11.10
C ALA A 89 3.88 3.20 -12.63
N ALA A 90 4.08 2.15 -13.43
CA ALA A 90 3.97 2.19 -14.88
C ALA A 90 2.55 2.49 -15.35
N VAL A 91 1.51 2.01 -14.64
CA VAL A 91 0.12 2.41 -14.93
C VAL A 91 -0.09 3.90 -14.66
N GLY A 92 0.45 4.43 -13.56
CA GLY A 92 0.32 5.85 -13.21
C GLY A 92 1.08 6.80 -14.13
N LEU A 93 2.24 6.37 -14.65
CA LEU A 93 3.10 7.15 -15.56
C LEU A 93 2.81 6.88 -17.05
N GLY A 94 2.05 5.84 -17.35
CA GLY A 94 1.80 5.37 -18.70
C GLY A 94 0.95 6.34 -19.54
N PRO A 95 1.06 6.27 -20.87
CA PRO A 95 0.27 7.11 -21.75
C PRO A 95 -1.22 6.74 -21.69
N ARG A 96 -2.07 7.75 -21.86
CA ARG A 96 -3.51 7.55 -21.94
C ARG A 96 -3.91 6.86 -23.24
N SER A 97 -4.57 5.71 -23.13
CA SER A 97 -5.09 5.00 -24.30
C SER A 97 -6.22 5.79 -24.97
N THR A 98 -6.10 6.00 -26.29
CA THR A 98 -7.14 6.63 -27.12
C THR A 98 -8.33 5.70 -27.36
N HIS A 99 -8.11 4.37 -27.38
CA HIS A 99 -9.16 3.37 -27.63
C HIS A 99 -10.13 3.18 -26.45
N LEU A 100 -9.69 3.49 -25.23
CA LEU A 100 -10.51 3.42 -24.01
C LEU A 100 -11.37 4.68 -23.78
N ARG A 101 -11.34 5.65 -24.71
CA ARG A 101 -12.20 6.84 -24.66
C ARG A 101 -13.67 6.50 -24.92
N PHE A 102 -13.93 5.45 -25.70
CA PHE A 102 -15.30 5.05 -26.02
C PHE A 102 -15.89 4.18 -24.91
N PRO A 103 -17.11 4.47 -24.44
CA PRO A 103 -17.63 3.82 -23.25
C PRO A 103 -17.89 2.31 -23.41
N ARG A 104 -18.30 1.86 -24.61
CA ARG A 104 -18.57 0.45 -24.87
C ARG A 104 -17.29 -0.37 -24.90
N THR A 105 -16.25 0.14 -25.56
CA THR A 105 -14.94 -0.53 -25.59
C THR A 105 -14.31 -0.55 -24.20
N ALA A 106 -14.39 0.56 -23.46
CA ALA A 106 -13.82 0.62 -22.12
C ALA A 106 -14.53 -0.33 -21.14
N LEU A 107 -15.86 -0.46 -21.23
CA LEU A 107 -16.61 -1.43 -20.42
C LEU A 107 -16.25 -2.88 -20.78
N LEU A 108 -16.17 -3.21 -22.08
CA LEU A 108 -15.77 -4.54 -22.53
C LEU A 108 -14.36 -4.90 -22.03
N TRP A 109 -13.38 -4.02 -22.25
CA TRP A 109 -12.01 -4.23 -21.78
C TRP A 109 -11.92 -4.29 -20.26
N SER A 110 -12.74 -3.52 -19.53
CA SER A 110 -12.80 -3.61 -18.08
C SER A 110 -13.36 -4.96 -17.64
N ALA A 111 -14.41 -5.48 -18.30
CA ALA A 111 -14.99 -6.77 -17.96
C ALA A 111 -14.02 -7.93 -18.28
N LEU A 112 -13.36 -7.89 -19.44
CA LEU A 112 -12.38 -8.91 -19.84
C LEU A 112 -11.18 -8.94 -18.91
N SER A 113 -10.59 -7.77 -18.61
CA SER A 113 -9.45 -7.68 -17.69
C SER A 113 -9.84 -8.04 -16.25
N ALA A 114 -11.03 -7.66 -15.78
CA ALA A 114 -11.55 -8.11 -14.49
C ALA A 114 -11.73 -9.64 -14.45
N LEU A 115 -12.27 -10.25 -15.52
CA LEU A 115 -12.40 -11.71 -15.62
C LEU A 115 -11.03 -12.38 -15.54
N LEU A 116 -10.04 -11.90 -16.30
CA LEU A 116 -8.67 -12.43 -16.24
C LEU A 116 -8.07 -12.33 -14.83
N PHE A 117 -8.26 -11.20 -14.15
CA PHE A 117 -7.83 -11.03 -12.76
C PHE A 117 -8.54 -12.01 -11.81
N VAL A 118 -9.85 -12.17 -11.93
CA VAL A 118 -10.63 -13.12 -11.11
C VAL A 118 -10.20 -14.56 -11.37
N LEU A 119 -9.94 -14.93 -12.62
CA LEU A 119 -9.41 -16.25 -12.97
C LEU A 119 -8.01 -16.48 -12.40
N ALA A 120 -7.12 -15.48 -12.47
CA ALA A 120 -5.81 -15.52 -11.85
C ALA A 120 -5.91 -15.70 -10.31
N LEU A 121 -6.85 -15.00 -9.67
CA LEU A 121 -7.09 -15.10 -8.24
C LEU A 121 -7.67 -16.48 -7.86
N ALA A 122 -8.63 -16.99 -8.62
CA ALA A 122 -9.21 -18.32 -8.41
C ALA A 122 -8.14 -19.41 -8.58
N PHE A 123 -7.31 -19.29 -9.60
CA PHE A 123 -6.18 -20.18 -9.86
C PHE A 123 -5.15 -20.15 -8.73
N SER A 124 -4.82 -18.96 -8.22
CA SER A 124 -3.96 -18.78 -7.04
C SER A 124 -4.50 -19.53 -5.82
N ARG A 125 -5.81 -19.45 -5.56
CA ARG A 125 -6.44 -20.12 -4.42
C ARG A 125 -6.59 -21.62 -4.58
N ALA A 126 -6.67 -22.12 -5.80
CA ALA A 126 -6.70 -23.55 -6.08
C ALA A 126 -5.36 -24.26 -5.78
N ARG A 127 -4.28 -23.50 -5.48
CA ARG A 127 -2.93 -24.03 -5.15
C ARG A 127 -2.38 -25.01 -6.19
N LEU A 128 -2.75 -24.82 -7.46
CA LEU A 128 -2.38 -25.71 -8.56
C LEU A 128 -0.91 -25.58 -8.98
N VAL A 129 -0.22 -24.52 -8.55
CA VAL A 129 1.17 -24.20 -8.93
C VAL A 129 2.01 -23.92 -7.68
N LYS A 130 3.24 -24.42 -7.67
CA LYS A 130 4.11 -24.46 -6.48
C LYS A 130 5.05 -23.26 -6.28
N PRO A 131 5.48 -22.50 -7.30
CA PRO A 131 6.16 -21.23 -7.00
C PRO A 131 5.12 -20.16 -6.62
N GLU A 132 4.99 -19.87 -5.32
CA GLU A 132 4.09 -18.82 -4.80
C GLU A 132 4.34 -17.47 -5.48
N MET A 133 5.62 -17.14 -5.70
CA MET A 133 6.02 -15.91 -6.39
C MET A 133 5.47 -15.81 -7.82
N LEU A 134 5.48 -16.90 -8.60
CA LEU A 134 4.93 -16.89 -9.97
C LEU A 134 3.41 -16.62 -9.93
N VAL A 135 2.72 -17.22 -8.98
CA VAL A 135 1.29 -17.01 -8.77
C VAL A 135 1.01 -15.54 -8.44
N ASP A 136 1.82 -14.92 -7.58
CA ASP A 136 1.69 -13.50 -7.25
C ASP A 136 1.91 -12.61 -8.47
N PHE A 137 2.88 -12.92 -9.33
CA PHE A 137 3.10 -12.21 -10.59
C PHE A 137 1.92 -12.34 -11.57
N VAL A 138 1.30 -13.52 -11.67
CA VAL A 138 0.13 -13.73 -12.53
C VAL A 138 -1.06 -12.91 -12.00
N VAL A 139 -1.30 -12.93 -10.69
CA VAL A 139 -2.34 -12.11 -10.05
C VAL A 139 -2.06 -10.63 -10.24
N ALA A 140 -0.81 -10.19 -10.05
CA ALA A 140 -0.39 -8.81 -10.24
C ALA A 140 -0.53 -8.35 -11.69
N ALA A 141 -0.18 -9.18 -12.67
CA ALA A 141 -0.34 -8.86 -14.09
C ALA A 141 -1.82 -8.69 -14.45
N GLY A 142 -2.68 -9.62 -14.01
CA GLY A 142 -4.13 -9.52 -14.21
C GLY A 142 -4.71 -8.25 -13.57
N PHE A 143 -4.31 -7.95 -12.33
CA PHE A 143 -4.74 -6.75 -11.62
C PHE A 143 -4.22 -5.47 -12.29
N THR A 144 -2.96 -5.44 -12.72
CA THR A 144 -2.34 -4.28 -13.38
C THR A 144 -3.05 -3.96 -14.69
N LEU A 145 -3.39 -4.98 -15.49
CA LEU A 145 -4.15 -4.78 -16.71
C LEU A 145 -5.54 -4.20 -16.41
N TRP A 146 -6.23 -4.75 -15.40
CA TRP A 146 -7.53 -4.23 -15.01
C TRP A 146 -7.45 -2.81 -14.47
N LEU A 147 -6.48 -2.52 -13.61
CA LEU A 147 -6.20 -1.19 -13.07
C LEU A 147 -5.91 -0.19 -14.20
N TYR A 148 -5.10 -0.57 -15.20
CA TYR A 148 -4.84 0.25 -16.38
C TYR A 148 -6.14 0.62 -17.09
N VAL A 149 -7.07 -0.32 -17.27
CA VAL A 149 -8.36 0.02 -17.89
C VAL A 149 -9.20 0.93 -16.99
N LEU A 150 -9.27 0.65 -15.69
CA LEU A 150 -10.06 1.42 -14.73
C LEU A 150 -9.66 2.89 -14.66
N VAL A 151 -8.36 3.19 -14.59
CA VAL A 151 -7.87 4.58 -14.51
C VAL A 151 -8.07 5.37 -15.79
N HIS A 152 -8.36 4.69 -16.91
CA HIS A 152 -8.65 5.30 -18.20
C HIS A 152 -10.15 5.35 -18.53
N LEU A 153 -11.03 4.95 -17.60
CA LEU A 153 -12.47 5.04 -17.81
C LEU A 153 -12.91 6.53 -17.88
N PRO A 154 -13.88 6.87 -18.76
CA PRO A 154 -14.41 8.22 -18.82
C PRO A 154 -15.09 8.65 -17.50
N GLU A 155 -14.60 9.73 -16.88
CA GLU A 155 -15.10 10.24 -15.58
C GLU A 155 -16.59 10.62 -15.62
N GLY A 156 -17.13 10.98 -16.77
CA GLY A 156 -18.52 11.45 -16.96
C GLY A 156 -19.62 10.43 -16.62
N ARG A 157 -19.27 9.21 -16.21
CA ARG A 157 -20.21 8.15 -15.80
C ARG A 157 -20.33 7.97 -14.29
N LEU A 158 -19.47 8.59 -13.49
CA LEU A 158 -19.49 8.41 -12.05
C LEU A 158 -20.47 9.39 -11.41
N SER A 159 -21.39 8.87 -10.58
CA SER A 159 -22.30 9.73 -9.85
C SER A 159 -21.52 10.58 -8.82
N ARG A 160 -21.98 11.81 -8.57
CA ARG A 160 -21.37 12.67 -7.54
C ARG A 160 -21.32 11.99 -6.17
N VAL A 161 -22.34 11.18 -5.86
CA VAL A 161 -22.43 10.38 -4.64
C VAL A 161 -21.32 9.35 -4.60
N TYR A 162 -21.15 8.56 -5.67
CA TYR A 162 -20.06 7.58 -5.77
C TYR A 162 -18.71 8.27 -5.59
N SER A 163 -18.42 9.35 -6.32
CA SER A 163 -17.14 10.05 -6.22
C SER A 163 -16.90 10.64 -4.82
N LYS A 164 -17.95 11.07 -4.11
CA LYS A 164 -17.84 11.56 -2.72
C LYS A 164 -17.53 10.40 -1.77
N VAL A 165 -18.24 9.29 -1.88
CA VAL A 165 -18.03 8.09 -1.05
C VAL A 165 -16.65 7.49 -1.30
N ALA A 166 -16.27 7.27 -2.56
CA ALA A 166 -14.98 6.73 -2.93
C ALA A 166 -13.82 7.58 -2.39
N ARG A 167 -13.89 8.91 -2.52
CA ARG A 167 -12.90 9.83 -1.94
C ARG A 167 -12.87 9.74 -0.42
N SER A 168 -14.03 9.65 0.23
CA SER A 168 -14.09 9.51 1.68
C SER A 168 -13.48 8.19 2.15
N LEU A 169 -13.80 7.07 1.50
CA LEU A 169 -13.26 5.74 1.85
C LEU A 169 -11.76 5.64 1.58
N ALA A 170 -11.29 6.17 0.45
CA ALA A 170 -9.87 6.23 0.15
C ALA A 170 -9.12 7.10 1.16
N GLY A 171 -9.72 8.21 1.60
CA GLY A 171 -9.09 9.20 2.48
C GLY A 171 -8.85 8.78 3.92
N PHE A 172 -9.28 7.59 4.37
CA PHE A 172 -8.84 7.02 5.67
C PHE A 172 -8.27 5.60 5.52
N SER A 173 -8.05 5.15 4.29
CA SER A 173 -7.63 3.76 4.01
C SER A 173 -6.29 3.40 4.66
N TYR A 174 -5.38 4.37 4.80
CA TYR A 174 -4.11 4.20 5.52
C TYR A 174 -4.33 4.02 7.03
N THR A 175 -5.07 4.94 7.69
CA THR A 175 -5.43 4.78 9.11
C THR A 175 -6.18 3.47 9.36
N LEU A 176 -7.09 3.07 8.47
CA LEU A 176 -7.76 1.77 8.56
C LEU A 176 -6.75 0.63 8.52
N TYR A 177 -5.84 0.64 7.55
CA TYR A 177 -4.77 -0.36 7.47
C TYR A 177 -3.92 -0.43 8.76
N LEU A 178 -3.53 0.72 9.33
CA LEU A 178 -2.75 0.74 10.58
C LEU A 178 -3.51 0.21 11.80
N THR A 179 -4.79 0.55 11.91
CA THR A 179 -5.54 0.40 13.17
C THR A 179 -6.51 -0.78 13.20
N HIS A 180 -6.88 -1.33 12.03
CA HIS A 180 -7.92 -2.36 11.97
C HIS A 180 -7.58 -3.58 12.82
N PHE A 181 -6.38 -4.13 12.66
CA PHE A 181 -6.02 -5.39 13.29
C PHE A 181 -5.86 -5.29 14.81
N PRO A 182 -5.16 -4.27 15.38
CA PRO A 182 -5.12 -4.08 16.82
C PRO A 182 -6.52 -3.95 17.45
N LEU A 183 -7.43 -3.22 16.79
CA LEU A 183 -8.79 -3.04 17.30
C LEU A 183 -9.62 -4.33 17.18
N VAL A 184 -9.54 -5.04 16.06
CA VAL A 184 -10.19 -6.36 15.92
C VAL A 184 -9.69 -7.32 17.00
N LEU A 185 -8.38 -7.33 17.27
CA LEU A 185 -7.79 -8.19 18.31
C LEU A 185 -8.29 -7.82 19.70
N LEU A 186 -8.37 -6.53 20.03
CA LEU A 186 -8.93 -6.03 21.28
C LEU A 186 -10.39 -6.45 21.45
N LEU A 187 -11.23 -6.20 20.44
CA LEU A 187 -12.65 -6.54 20.46
C LEU A 187 -12.87 -8.05 20.56
N ARG A 188 -12.06 -8.85 19.86
CA ARG A 188 -12.12 -10.32 19.95
C ARG A 188 -11.76 -10.80 21.36
N GLY A 189 -10.72 -10.23 21.97
CA GLY A 189 -10.32 -10.56 23.34
C GLY A 189 -11.43 -10.25 24.34
N TRP A 190 -12.14 -9.14 24.15
CA TRP A 190 -13.27 -8.76 25.00
C TRP A 190 -14.50 -9.66 24.84
N LEU A 191 -14.74 -10.19 23.63
CA LEU A 191 -15.85 -11.09 23.35
C LEU A 191 -15.60 -12.56 23.79
N ASN A 192 -14.52 -12.84 24.54
CA ASN A 192 -14.13 -14.17 25.02
C ASN A 192 -14.19 -15.25 23.92
N GLY A 193 -13.68 -14.92 22.72
CA GLY A 193 -13.65 -15.83 21.57
C GLY A 193 -12.61 -16.94 21.71
N GLU A 194 -12.83 -17.88 22.62
CA GLU A 194 -11.94 -19.04 22.86
C GLU A 194 -11.87 -19.98 21.66
N THR A 195 -12.94 -20.04 20.85
CA THR A 195 -13.01 -20.87 19.64
C THR A 195 -12.91 -20.03 18.36
N TRP A 196 -12.37 -20.65 17.31
CA TRP A 196 -12.42 -20.09 15.96
C TRP A 196 -13.87 -19.95 15.49
N TRP A 197 -14.23 -18.77 14.99
CA TRP A 197 -15.57 -18.53 14.46
C TRP A 197 -15.75 -19.26 13.13
N GLN A 198 -16.81 -20.07 13.06
CA GLN A 198 -17.23 -20.72 11.83
C GLN A 198 -18.19 -19.80 11.06
N PRO A 199 -18.16 -19.81 9.71
CA PRO A 199 -18.98 -18.93 8.86
C PRO A 199 -20.46 -19.33 8.86
N GLY A 200 -21.14 -19.08 9.99
CA GLY A 200 -22.59 -19.13 10.12
C GLY A 200 -23.19 -17.73 10.19
N ALA A 201 -24.50 -17.60 9.97
CA ALA A 201 -25.20 -16.31 9.92
C ALA A 201 -24.87 -15.38 11.12
N ARG A 202 -24.79 -15.93 12.33
CA ARG A 202 -24.41 -15.18 13.55
C ARG A 202 -23.01 -14.58 13.47
N HIS A 203 -22.01 -15.38 13.07
CA HIS A 203 -20.63 -14.88 12.98
C HIS A 203 -20.41 -13.98 11.76
N LEU A 204 -21.20 -14.15 10.69
CA LEU A 204 -21.25 -13.19 9.59
C LEU A 204 -21.78 -11.83 10.05
N LEU A 205 -22.85 -11.82 10.86
CA LEU A 205 -23.37 -10.61 11.48
C LEU A 205 -22.32 -9.96 12.40
N TYR A 206 -21.62 -10.76 13.23
CA TYR A 206 -20.52 -10.25 14.05
C TYR A 206 -19.39 -9.66 13.21
N GLY A 207 -19.00 -10.33 12.13
CA GLY A 207 -18.00 -9.83 11.20
C GLY A 207 -18.39 -8.49 10.58
N LEU A 208 -19.65 -8.35 10.17
CA LEU A 208 -20.18 -7.10 9.63
C LEU A 208 -20.17 -5.97 10.68
N LEU A 209 -20.66 -6.25 11.89
CA LEU A 209 -20.68 -5.28 12.99
C LEU A 209 -19.27 -4.84 13.38
N LEU A 210 -18.35 -5.78 13.57
CA LEU A 210 -16.95 -5.49 13.90
C LEU A 210 -16.27 -4.68 12.80
N SER A 211 -16.44 -5.06 11.53
CA SER A 211 -15.87 -4.32 10.40
C SER A 211 -16.41 -2.89 10.35
N THR A 212 -17.68 -2.68 10.68
CA THR A 212 -18.31 -1.36 10.74
C THR A 212 -17.74 -0.52 11.89
N VAL A 213 -17.64 -1.10 13.09
CA VAL A 213 -17.04 -0.42 14.27
C VAL A 213 -15.58 -0.04 13.99
N VAL A 214 -14.82 -0.96 13.40
CA VAL A 214 -13.41 -0.75 13.07
C VAL A 214 -13.24 0.32 12.00
N ALA A 215 -14.06 0.31 10.95
CA ALA A 215 -14.06 1.33 9.92
C ALA A 215 -14.45 2.70 10.48
N ALA A 216 -15.46 2.76 11.36
CA ALA A 216 -15.87 3.99 12.02
C ALA A 216 -14.77 4.55 12.94
N TYR A 217 -14.11 3.69 13.73
CA TYR A 217 -12.97 4.08 14.55
C TYR A 217 -11.83 4.64 13.69
N ALA A 218 -11.44 3.93 12.63
CA ALA A 218 -10.39 4.37 11.72
C ALA A 218 -10.73 5.71 11.05
N TYR A 219 -11.99 5.89 10.64
CA TYR A 219 -12.47 7.15 10.10
C TYR A 219 -12.32 8.29 11.11
N LEU A 220 -12.73 8.10 12.37
CA LEU A 220 -12.60 9.12 13.42
C LEU A 220 -11.14 9.47 13.68
N VAL A 221 -10.24 8.48 13.77
CA VAL A 221 -8.80 8.71 13.94
C VAL A 221 -8.24 9.49 12.75
N ALA A 222 -8.59 9.11 11.52
CA ALA A 222 -8.14 9.81 10.31
C ALA A 222 -8.63 11.27 10.25
N ARG A 223 -9.79 11.60 10.82
CA ARG A 223 -10.26 12.99 10.94
C ARG A 223 -9.39 13.83 11.88
N LEU A 224 -8.73 13.21 12.86
CA LEU A 224 -7.81 13.88 13.76
C LEU A 224 -6.40 13.99 13.16
N THR A 225 -5.97 12.99 12.42
CA THR A 225 -4.60 12.88 11.86
C THR A 225 -4.54 13.30 10.38
N GLU A 226 -5.11 12.49 9.49
CA GLU A 226 -5.00 12.62 8.03
C GLU A 226 -5.78 13.80 7.43
N ALA A 227 -6.80 14.33 8.12
CA ALA A 227 -7.60 15.45 7.62
C ALA A 227 -6.95 16.84 7.82
N ASN A 228 -5.83 16.94 8.56
CA ASN A 228 -5.15 18.21 8.84
C ASN A 228 -3.67 18.28 8.38
N PRO A 229 -3.31 17.79 7.17
CA PRO A 229 -1.92 17.73 6.74
C PRO A 229 -1.32 19.13 6.58
N ASP A 230 -2.12 20.11 6.15
CA ASP A 230 -1.68 21.49 5.96
C ASP A 230 -1.37 22.22 7.27
N ALA A 231 -2.12 21.93 8.34
CA ALA A 231 -1.88 22.51 9.66
C ALA A 231 -0.54 22.00 10.24
N ILE A 232 -0.28 20.69 10.08
CA ILE A 232 0.98 20.07 10.51
C ILE A 232 2.13 20.57 9.64
N ARG A 233 1.98 20.56 8.31
CA ARG A 233 2.99 21.04 7.37
C ARG A 233 3.35 22.50 7.62
N ARG A 234 2.37 23.36 7.89
CA ARG A 234 2.60 24.78 8.24
C ARG A 234 3.37 24.94 9.54
N ARG A 235 3.05 24.16 10.58
CA ARG A 235 3.79 24.18 11.86
C ARG A 235 5.24 23.72 11.68
N ILE A 236 5.46 22.66 10.92
CA ILE A 236 6.81 22.14 10.62
C ILE A 236 7.58 23.15 9.75
N SER A 237 6.96 23.72 8.72
CA SER A 237 7.63 24.72 7.87
C SER A 237 8.01 25.99 8.63
N LEU A 238 7.23 26.39 9.65
CA LEU A 238 7.60 27.49 10.55
C LEU A 238 8.75 27.13 11.49
N PHE A 239 8.88 25.86 11.86
CA PHE A 239 10.00 25.38 12.68
C PHE A 239 11.31 25.26 11.88
N PHE A 240 11.23 24.89 10.60
CA PHE A 240 12.38 24.74 9.70
C PHE A 240 12.62 25.94 8.77
N SER A 241 11.75 26.95 8.74
CA SER A 241 12.06 28.19 8.05
C SER A 241 13.26 28.80 8.77
N PRO A 242 14.42 28.98 8.10
CA PRO A 242 15.48 29.77 8.67
C PRO A 242 14.85 31.12 8.98
N ARG A 243 14.89 31.57 10.24
CA ARG A 243 14.72 32.99 10.53
C ARG A 243 15.65 33.68 9.55
N GLN A 244 15.10 34.42 8.59
CA GLN A 244 15.86 35.42 7.89
C GLN A 244 16.38 36.34 9.00
N ARG A 245 17.61 36.10 9.45
CA ARG A 245 18.33 37.07 10.27
C ARG A 245 18.43 38.27 9.35
N GLU A 246 17.76 39.33 9.77
CA GLU A 246 17.73 40.62 9.13
C GLU A 246 19.13 40.97 8.63
N VAL A 247 19.26 41.08 7.32
CA VAL A 247 20.31 41.88 6.69
C VAL A 247 19.94 43.32 6.99
N ALA A 248 20.37 43.80 8.15
CA ALA A 248 20.37 45.21 8.53
C ALA A 248 21.45 45.43 9.61
N ALA A 249 22.70 45.50 9.17
CA ALA A 249 23.78 46.29 9.78
C ALA A 249 24.90 46.45 8.74
#